data_AF-A0A0F2L6L2-F1
#
_entry.id   AF-A0A0F2L6L2-F1
#
_cell.length_a   1.000
_cell.length_b   1.000
_cell.length_c   1.000
_cell.angle_alpha   90.00
_cell.angle_beta   90.00
_cell.angle_gamma   90.00
#
_symmetry.space_group_name_H-M   'P 1'
#
loop_
_entity.id
_entity.type
_entity.pdbx_description
1 polymer ?
#
loop_
_entity_poly.entity_id
_entity_poly.type
_entity_poly.pdbx_seq_one_letter_code
_entity_poly.pdbx_strand_id
1 'polypeptide(L)'
;MGAGTGAKWGALVGLLDGLIVDALIYSQREYIRQVLYQTIQEAVARQGVATTPSQIQAIVSISTAVMYVAAVLGPLVIMAIVGAIMGAVWRRLGLPWYSKGAIFGLALVAIGVASSLASPGAAAYISWLSYAQWALDFASAIAIAYLIERAKK
;
A
#
# COMPACT_ATOMS: atom_id res chain seq x y z
N MET A 1 2.93 25.47 7.96
CA MET A 1 2.18 24.36 8.57
C MET A 1 3.20 23.40 9.12
N GLY A 2 2.92 22.80 10.27
CA GLY A 2 3.82 21.84 10.90
C GLY A 2 3.60 20.43 10.37
N ALA A 3 4.58 19.56 10.63
CA ALA A 3 4.50 18.13 10.33
C ALA A 3 3.24 17.47 10.92
N GLY A 4 2.75 17.93 12.09
CA GLY A 4 1.55 17.39 12.73
C GLY A 4 0.26 17.55 11.91
N THR A 5 0.05 18.71 11.27
CA THR A 5 -1.12 18.90 10.39
C THR A 5 -1.03 18.02 9.14
N GLY A 6 0.18 17.89 8.58
CA GLY A 6 0.44 17.02 7.46
C GLY A 6 0.20 15.54 7.79
N ALA A 7 0.69 15.09 8.94
CA ALA A 7 0.51 13.71 9.42
C ALA A 7 -0.96 13.36 9.63
N LYS A 8 -1.77 14.29 10.16
CA LYS A 8 -3.22 14.08 10.33
C LYS A 8 -3.92 13.82 8.99
N TRP A 9 -3.66 14.66 7.99
CA TRP A 9 -4.27 14.49 6.67
C TRP A 9 -3.72 13.27 5.95
N GLY A 10 -2.43 12.99 6.13
CA GLY A 10 -1.79 11.75 5.67
C GLY A 10 -2.45 10.50 6.24
N ALA A 11 -2.69 10.46 7.56
CA ALA A 11 -3.33 9.33 8.22
C ALA A 11 -4.79 9.14 7.76
N LEU A 12 -5.54 10.23 7.58
CA LEU A 12 -6.92 10.14 7.06
C LEU A 12 -6.94 9.57 5.64
N VAL A 13 -6.11 10.09 4.75
CA VAL A 13 -6.03 9.59 3.37
C VAL A 13 -5.52 8.16 3.36
N GLY A 14 -4.50 7.82 4.15
CA GLY A 14 -3.99 6.46 4.27
C GLY A 14 -5.00 5.45 4.81
N LEU A 15 -5.89 5.86 5.71
CA LEU A 15 -6.99 5.00 6.15
C LEU A 15 -7.97 4.72 5.01
N LEU A 16 -8.36 5.75 4.25
CA LEU A 16 -9.26 5.58 3.09
C LEU A 16 -8.60 4.73 1.99
N ASP A 17 -7.33 5.01 1.71
CA ASP A 17 -6.48 4.24 0.80
C ASP A 17 -6.48 2.77 1.20
N GLY A 18 -6.14 2.48 2.46
CA GLY A 18 -6.09 1.13 3.00
C GLY A 18 -7.43 0.39 2.95
N LEU A 19 -8.55 1.08 3.18
CA LEU A 19 -9.89 0.48 3.02
C LEU A 19 -10.21 0.14 1.56
N ILE A 20 -9.75 0.96 0.60
CA ILE A 20 -9.90 0.65 -0.83
C ILE A 20 -9.04 -0.56 -1.18
N VAL A 21 -7.78 -0.62 -0.72
CA VAL A 21 -6.89 -1.77 -0.94
C VAL A 21 -7.48 -3.05 -0.35
N ASP A 22 -7.99 -2.99 0.87
CA ASP A 22 -8.67 -4.10 1.53
C ASP A 22 -9.87 -4.61 0.71
N ALA A 23 -10.70 -3.70 0.19
CA ALA A 23 -11.81 -4.05 -0.68
C ALA A 23 -11.36 -4.70 -2.00
N LEU A 24 -10.27 -4.20 -2.60
CA LEU A 24 -9.69 -4.79 -3.81
C LEU A 24 -9.16 -6.20 -3.55
N ILE A 25 -8.48 -6.42 -2.42
CA ILE A 25 -8.01 -7.75 -1.99
C ILE A 25 -9.20 -8.68 -1.74
N TYR A 26 -10.23 -8.19 -1.06
CA TYR A 26 -11.45 -8.96 -0.77
C TYR A 26 -12.16 -9.43 -2.04
N SER A 27 -12.19 -8.59 -3.09
CA SER A 27 -12.76 -8.96 -4.39
C SER A 27 -12.05 -10.15 -5.03
N GLN A 28 -10.78 -10.39 -4.67
CA GLN A 28 -9.95 -11.49 -5.18
C GLN A 28 -9.68 -12.58 -4.13
N ARG A 29 -10.43 -12.61 -3.02
CA ARG A 29 -10.16 -13.49 -1.88
C ARG A 29 -9.97 -14.96 -2.25
N GLU A 30 -10.77 -15.46 -3.21
CA GLU A 30 -10.77 -16.87 -3.58
C GLU A 30 -9.51 -17.20 -4.38
N TYR A 31 -9.19 -16.33 -5.34
CA TYR A 31 -7.95 -16.42 -6.12
C TYR A 31 -6.71 -16.36 -5.22
N ILE A 32 -6.65 -15.38 -4.30
CA ILE A 32 -5.52 -15.22 -3.39
C ILE A 32 -5.37 -16.44 -2.46
N ARG A 33 -6.48 -16.98 -1.94
CA ARG A 33 -6.43 -18.20 -1.10
C ARG A 33 -5.90 -19.40 -1.87
N GLN A 34 -6.31 -19.58 -3.13
CA GLN A 34 -5.81 -20.67 -3.97
C GLN A 34 -4.31 -20.53 -4.24
N VAL A 35 -3.85 -19.33 -4.63
CA VAL A 35 -2.43 -19.05 -4.86
C VAL A 35 -1.61 -19.23 -3.58
N LEU A 36 -2.09 -18.74 -2.43
CA LEU A 36 -1.43 -18.93 -1.13
C LEU A 36 -1.32 -20.42 -0.78
N TYR A 37 -2.40 -21.18 -0.96
CA TYR A 37 -2.40 -22.62 -0.69
C TYR A 37 -1.35 -23.35 -1.53
N GLN A 38 -1.33 -23.10 -2.85
CA GLN A 38 -0.34 -23.68 -3.77
C GLN A 38 1.08 -23.27 -3.40
N THR A 39 1.31 -21.99 -3.11
CA THR A 39 2.63 -21.45 -2.73
C THR A 39 3.15 -22.09 -1.44
N ILE A 40 2.29 -22.22 -0.42
CA ILE A 40 2.66 -22.84 0.85
C ILE A 40 2.91 -24.35 0.65
N GLN A 41 2.06 -25.03 -0.12
CA GLN A 41 2.23 -26.44 -0.42
C GLN A 41 3.56 -26.71 -1.14
N GLU A 42 3.91 -25.89 -2.13
CA GLU A 42 5.20 -25.97 -2.83
C GLU A 42 6.38 -25.67 -1.91
N ALA A 43 6.28 -24.64 -1.07
CA ALA A 43 7.34 -24.28 -0.12
C ALA A 43 7.58 -25.41 0.89
N VAL A 44 6.52 -26.00 1.43
CA VAL A 44 6.58 -27.14 2.34
C VAL A 44 7.20 -28.36 1.66
N ALA A 45 6.79 -28.67 0.43
CA ALA A 45 7.34 -29.78 -0.35
C ALA A 45 8.84 -29.61 -0.61
N ARG A 46 9.29 -28.38 -0.93
CA ARG A 46 10.71 -28.05 -1.12
C ARG A 46 11.53 -28.19 0.16
N GLN A 47 10.93 -27.92 1.32
CA GLN A 47 11.59 -28.01 2.62
C GLN A 47 11.53 -29.41 3.24
N GLY A 48 10.82 -30.36 2.63
CA GLY A 48 10.67 -31.72 3.13
C GLY A 48 9.88 -31.82 4.44
N VAL A 49 9.11 -30.80 4.80
CA VAL A 49 8.34 -30.76 6.04
C VAL A 49 7.04 -31.54 5.86
N ALA A 50 6.81 -32.57 6.67
CA ALA A 50 5.54 -33.29 6.69
C ALA A 50 4.44 -32.37 7.28
N THR A 51 3.61 -31.80 6.40
CA THR A 51 2.51 -30.92 6.78
C THR A 51 1.21 -31.49 6.27
N THR A 52 0.20 -31.56 7.13
CA THR A 52 -1.14 -32.06 6.78
C THR A 52 -1.95 -30.99 6.01
N PRO A 53 -2.96 -31.38 5.21
CA PRO A 53 -3.82 -30.41 4.52
C PRO A 53 -4.50 -29.41 5.48
N SER A 54 -4.89 -29.85 6.68
CA SER A 54 -5.50 -28.98 7.70
C SER A 54 -4.52 -27.93 8.23
N GLN A 55 -3.24 -28.28 8.40
CA GLN A 55 -2.19 -27.32 8.79
C GLN A 55 -1.92 -26.30 7.68
N ILE A 56 -1.86 -26.72 6.41
CA ILE A 56 -1.70 -25.78 5.28
C ILE A 56 -2.88 -24.79 5.24
N GLN A 57 -4.10 -25.29 5.42
CA GLN A 57 -5.29 -24.44 5.41
C GLN A 57 -5.33 -23.46 6.59
N ALA A 58 -4.81 -23.85 7.75
CA ALA A 58 -4.64 -22.94 8.89
C ALA A 58 -3.63 -21.82 8.57
N ILE A 59 -2.48 -22.14 7.95
CA ILE A 59 -1.48 -21.14 7.53
C ILE A 59 -2.09 -20.18 6.49
N VAL A 60 -2.79 -20.69 5.48
CA VAL A 60 -3.47 -19.84 4.48
C VAL A 60 -4.46 -18.89 5.15
N SER A 61 -5.23 -19.38 6.12
CA SER A 61 -6.22 -18.56 6.83
C SER A 61 -5.57 -17.43 7.64
N ILE A 62 -4.49 -17.74 8.37
CA ILE A 62 -3.73 -16.74 9.13
C ILE A 62 -3.08 -15.73 8.18
N SER A 63 -2.41 -16.19 7.12
CA SER A 63 -1.79 -15.32 6.12
C SER A 63 -2.79 -14.39 5.46
N THR A 64 -3.99 -14.89 5.15
CA THR A 64 -5.07 -14.07 4.58
C THR A 64 -5.54 -13.00 5.58
N ALA A 65 -5.69 -13.36 6.87
CA ALA A 65 -6.07 -12.40 7.90
C ALA A 65 -5.01 -11.30 8.10
N VAL A 66 -3.73 -11.69 8.13
CA VAL A 66 -2.60 -10.75 8.22
C VAL A 66 -2.58 -9.81 7.01
N MET A 67 -2.86 -10.33 5.82
CA MET A 67 -2.89 -9.54 4.60
C MET A 67 -3.96 -8.44 4.65
N TYR A 68 -5.18 -8.74 5.14
CA TYR A 68 -6.22 -7.71 5.31
C TYR A 68 -5.83 -6.64 6.33
N VAL A 69 -5.26 -7.06 7.48
CA VAL A 69 -4.77 -6.10 8.49
C VAL A 69 -3.65 -5.23 7.91
N ALA A 70 -2.71 -5.83 7.19
CA ALA A 70 -1.61 -5.12 6.56
C ALA A 70 -2.07 -4.18 5.43
N ALA A 71 -3.12 -4.55 4.69
CA ALA A 71 -3.71 -3.75 3.64
C ALA A 71 -4.26 -2.40 4.15
N VAL A 72 -4.71 -2.36 5.41
CA VAL A 72 -5.16 -1.11 6.04
C VAL A 72 -4.01 -0.38 6.73
N LEU A 73 -3.21 -1.09 7.54
CA LEU A 73 -2.15 -0.48 8.34
C LEU A 73 -0.99 0.05 7.50
N GLY A 74 -0.64 -0.64 6.41
CA GLY A 74 0.46 -0.24 5.53
C GLY A 74 0.25 1.15 4.93
N PRO A 75 -0.84 1.37 4.16
CA PRO A 75 -1.19 2.67 3.62
C PRO A 75 -1.37 3.75 4.69
N LEU A 76 -2.00 3.43 5.83
CA LEU A 76 -2.17 4.36 6.95
C LEU A 76 -0.82 4.93 7.42
N VAL A 77 0.16 4.06 7.66
CA VAL A 77 1.48 4.48 8.16
C VAL A 77 2.26 5.23 7.08
N ILE A 78 2.30 4.70 5.85
CA ILE A 78 3.04 5.31 4.74
C ILE A 78 2.49 6.71 4.46
N MET A 79 1.18 6.87 4.32
CA MET A 79 0.57 8.14 3.99
C MET A 79 0.66 9.14 5.15
N ALA A 80 0.63 8.69 6.40
CA ALA A 80 0.91 9.56 7.55
C ALA A 80 2.34 10.14 7.49
N ILE A 81 3.33 9.33 7.14
CA ILE A 81 4.72 9.77 6.96
C ILE A 81 4.82 10.74 5.78
N VAL A 82 4.25 10.39 4.63
CA VAL A 82 4.23 11.24 3.43
C VAL A 82 3.59 12.59 3.75
N GLY A 83 2.44 12.58 4.42
CA GLY A 83 1.76 13.79 4.87
C GLY A 83 2.61 14.62 5.82
N ALA A 84 3.29 13.99 6.78
CA ALA A 84 4.19 14.68 7.70
C ALA A 84 5.34 15.38 6.97
N ILE A 85 6.01 14.67 6.04
CA ILE A 85 7.09 15.22 5.22
C ILE A 85 6.56 16.37 4.36
N MET A 86 5.48 16.14 3.62
CA MET A 86 4.86 17.11 2.73
C MET A 86 4.44 18.37 3.50
N GLY A 87 3.87 18.21 4.69
CA GLY A 87 3.52 19.32 5.59
C GLY A 87 4.75 20.10 6.06
N ALA A 88 5.84 19.41 6.41
CA ALA A 88 7.09 20.04 6.86
C ALA A 88 7.77 20.87 5.76
N VAL A 89 7.81 20.35 4.53
CA VAL A 89 8.43 21.05 3.39
C VAL A 89 7.46 21.98 2.64
N TRP A 90 6.18 22.01 3.04
CA TRP A 90 5.09 22.64 2.29
C TRP A 90 5.37 24.07 1.84
N ARG A 91 5.86 24.91 2.77
CA ARG A 91 6.16 26.33 2.50
C ARG A 91 7.46 26.51 1.72
N ARG A 92 8.43 25.61 1.88
CA ARG A 92 9.75 25.70 1.23
C ARG A 92 9.70 25.41 -0.26
N LEU A 93 8.77 24.55 -0.66
CA LEU A 93 8.64 24.15 -2.07
C LEU A 93 8.13 25.27 -2.99
N GLY A 94 7.43 26.30 -2.50
CA GLY A 94 6.98 27.43 -3.32
C GLY A 94 6.00 27.11 -4.47
N LEU A 95 5.69 25.83 -4.72
CA LEU A 95 4.86 25.37 -5.83
C LEU A 95 3.34 25.39 -5.52
N PRO A 96 2.49 25.32 -6.56
CA PRO A 96 1.07 25.00 -6.42
C PRO A 96 0.85 23.61 -5.78
N TRP A 97 -0.29 23.44 -5.12
CA TRP A 97 -0.62 22.21 -4.39
C TRP A 97 -0.61 20.97 -5.30
N TYR A 98 -1.14 21.08 -6.52
CA TYR A 98 -1.22 19.97 -7.48
C TYR A 98 0.18 19.51 -7.92
N SER A 99 1.12 20.44 -8.12
CA SER A 99 2.51 20.12 -8.45
C SER A 99 3.22 19.41 -7.31
N LYS A 100 2.99 19.83 -6.05
CA LYS A 100 3.53 19.13 -4.87
C LYS A 100 2.95 17.72 -4.79
N GLY A 101 1.63 17.60 -4.89
CA GLY A 101 0.94 16.30 -4.89
C GLY A 101 1.49 15.37 -5.97
N ALA A 102 1.66 15.86 -7.20
CA ALA A 102 2.21 15.08 -8.30
C ALA A 102 3.65 14.63 -8.06
N ILE A 103 4.53 15.48 -7.51
CA ILE A 103 5.92 15.10 -7.22
C ILE A 103 5.97 13.98 -6.18
N PHE A 104 5.23 14.12 -5.08
CA PHE A 104 5.18 13.09 -4.05
C PHE A 104 4.50 11.80 -4.55
N GLY A 105 3.45 11.94 -5.36
CA GLY A 105 2.78 10.80 -5.99
C GLY A 105 3.71 10.03 -6.94
N LEU A 106 4.43 10.74 -7.81
CA LEU A 106 5.41 10.12 -8.71
C LEU A 106 6.53 9.43 -7.91
N ALA A 107 6.98 10.03 -6.82
CA ALA A 107 7.97 9.40 -5.94
C ALA A 107 7.44 8.10 -5.33
N LEU A 108 6.20 8.07 -4.85
CA LEU A 108 5.57 6.86 -4.32
C LEU A 108 5.43 5.78 -5.40
N VAL A 109 4.95 6.14 -6.59
CA VAL A 109 4.85 5.22 -7.72
C VAL A 109 6.23 4.66 -8.09
N ALA A 110 7.25 5.51 -8.17
CA ALA A 110 8.61 5.08 -8.47
C ALA A 110 9.15 4.10 -7.42
N ILE A 111 8.88 4.33 -6.13
CA ILE A 111 9.23 3.41 -5.05
C ILE A 111 8.49 2.08 -5.22
N GLY A 112 7.17 2.10 -5.43
CA GLY A 112 6.36 0.90 -5.62
C GLY A 112 6.80 0.06 -6.83
N VAL A 113 7.12 0.72 -7.94
CA VAL A 113 7.68 0.07 -9.14
C VAL A 113 9.05 -0.53 -8.82
N ALA A 114 9.96 0.22 -8.20
CA ALA A 114 11.29 -0.27 -7.85
C ALA A 114 11.23 -1.48 -6.90
N SER A 115 10.36 -1.45 -5.89
CA SER A 115 10.13 -2.59 -4.99
C SER A 115 9.60 -3.82 -5.72
N SER A 116 8.73 -3.62 -6.71
CA SER A 116 8.20 -4.72 -7.53
C SER A 116 9.27 -5.33 -8.44
N LEU A 117 10.23 -4.54 -8.91
CA LEU A 117 11.35 -5.01 -9.74
C LEU A 117 12.43 -5.73 -8.91
N ALA A 118 12.59 -5.36 -7.64
CA ALA A 118 13.61 -5.93 -6.76
C ALA A 118 13.26 -7.33 -6.21
N SER A 119 12.01 -7.79 -6.33
CA SER A 119 11.59 -9.10 -5.84
C SER A 119 11.67 -10.18 -6.94
N PRO A 120 12.53 -11.21 -6.80
CA PRO A 120 12.65 -12.30 -7.77
C PRO A 120 11.34 -13.12 -7.75
N GLY A 121 10.48 -12.86 -8.73
CA GLY A 121 9.13 -13.46 -8.84
C GLY A 121 8.02 -12.43 -9.07
N ALA A 122 8.20 -11.19 -8.61
CA ALA A 122 7.23 -10.11 -8.82
C ALA A 122 7.29 -9.52 -10.24
N ALA A 123 8.46 -9.53 -10.89
CA ALA A 123 8.61 -9.09 -12.28
C ALA A 123 7.78 -9.95 -13.27
N ALA A 124 7.52 -11.22 -12.94
CA ALA A 124 6.65 -12.11 -13.72
C ALA A 124 5.16 -11.94 -13.40
N TYR A 125 4.82 -11.18 -12.34
CA TYR A 125 3.45 -10.99 -11.85
C TYR A 125 3.17 -9.51 -11.51
N ILE A 126 3.47 -8.61 -12.45
CA ILE A 126 2.84 -7.28 -12.41
C ILE A 126 1.36 -7.49 -12.75
N SER A 127 0.54 -7.56 -11.71
CA SER A 127 -0.90 -7.77 -11.84
C SER A 127 -1.64 -6.42 -11.95
N TRP A 128 -2.88 -6.46 -12.40
CA TRP A 128 -3.76 -5.29 -12.38
C TRP A 128 -3.84 -4.63 -10.99
N LEU A 129 -3.71 -5.42 -9.91
CA LEU A 129 -3.73 -4.93 -8.52
C LEU A 129 -2.54 -4.01 -8.22
N SER A 130 -1.37 -4.30 -8.79
CA SER A 130 -0.18 -3.45 -8.63
C SER A 130 -0.37 -2.09 -9.30
N TYR A 131 -0.94 -2.07 -10.52
CA TYR A 131 -1.26 -0.82 -11.20
C TYR A 131 -2.33 -0.01 -10.46
N ALA A 132 -3.35 -0.68 -9.93
CA ALA A 132 -4.38 -0.04 -9.12
C ALA A 132 -3.78 0.60 -7.87
N GLN A 133 -2.86 -0.10 -7.16
CA GLN A 133 -2.14 0.45 -6.01
C GLN A 133 -1.34 1.70 -6.39
N TRP A 134 -0.57 1.66 -7.48
CA TRP A 134 0.23 2.83 -7.89
C TRP A 134 -0.63 4.03 -8.24
N ALA A 135 -1.77 3.81 -8.91
CA ALA A 135 -2.73 4.87 -9.19
C ALA A 135 -3.32 5.45 -7.90
N LEU A 136 -3.60 4.59 -6.92
CA LEU A 136 -4.11 4.96 -5.61
C LEU A 136 -3.08 5.78 -4.83
N ASP A 137 -1.82 5.33 -4.77
CA ASP A 137 -0.72 6.05 -4.12
C ASP A 137 -0.54 7.47 -4.69
N PHE A 138 -0.61 7.59 -6.01
CA PHE A 138 -0.54 8.87 -6.70
C PHE A 138 -1.73 9.78 -6.35
N ALA A 139 -2.95 9.25 -6.41
CA ALA A 139 -4.17 9.97 -6.07
C ALA A 139 -4.16 10.41 -4.60
N SER A 140 -3.70 9.54 -3.70
CA SER A 140 -3.56 9.78 -2.27
C SER A 140 -2.58 10.92 -1.98
N ALA A 141 -1.42 10.97 -2.65
CA ALA A 141 -0.49 12.09 -2.52
C ALA A 141 -1.12 13.43 -2.98
N ILE A 142 -1.89 13.42 -4.06
CA ILE A 142 -2.63 14.60 -4.54
C ILE A 142 -3.70 15.02 -3.53
N ALA A 143 -4.46 14.06 -2.98
CA ALA A 143 -5.49 14.32 -1.99
C ALA A 143 -4.90 14.93 -0.70
N ILE A 144 -3.78 14.41 -0.21
CA ILE A 144 -3.06 14.97 0.94
C ILE A 144 -2.64 16.41 0.64
N ALA A 145 -2.03 16.64 -0.52
CA ALA A 145 -1.60 17.98 -0.93
C ALA A 145 -2.78 18.97 -0.99
N TYR A 146 -3.91 18.53 -1.55
CA TYR A 146 -5.14 19.33 -1.60
C TYR A 146 -5.66 19.68 -0.19
N LEU A 147 -5.73 18.70 0.71
CA LEU A 147 -6.23 18.89 2.07
C LEU A 147 -5.31 19.81 2.90
N ILE A 148 -3.99 19.67 2.76
CA ILE A 148 -3.02 20.58 3.38
C ILE A 148 -3.22 22.01 2.87
N GLU A 149 -3.43 22.20 1.57
CA GLU A 149 -3.69 23.53 1.00
C GLU A 149 -5.00 24.13 1.53
N ARG A 150 -6.06 23.32 1.62
CA ARG A 150 -7.36 23.74 2.14
C ARG A 150 -7.33 24.10 3.61
N ALA A 151 -6.59 23.37 4.43
CA ALA A 151 -6.44 23.68 5.85
C ALA A 151 -5.64 24.97 6.12
N LYS A 152 -5.04 25.58 5.09
CA LYS A 152 -4.24 26.81 5.19
C LYS A 152 -5.07 28.06 4.89
N LYS A 153 -6.20 27.90 4.21
CA LYS A 153 -7.19 28.96 3.96
C LYS A 153 -8.14 29.04 5.15
#